data_AF-A0A562CAA5-F1
#
_entry.id   AF-A0A562CAA5-F1
#
_cell.length_a   1.000
_cell.length_b   1.000
_cell.length_c   1.000
_cell.angle_alpha   90.00
_cell.angle_beta   90.00
_cell.angle_gamma   90.00
#
_symmetry.space_group_name_H-M   'P 1'
#
loop_
_entity.id
_entity.type
_entity.pdbx_description
1 polymer ?
#
loop_
_entity_poly.entity_id
_entity_poly.type
_entity_poly.pdbx_seq_one_letter_code
_entity_poly.pdbx_strand_id
1 'polypeptide(L)'
;MDHSSGADQRGLKVTEEAQLLSGNGTGQNLNGLVPQATSYAGGATGDSPIDTIRRAIHQVRLSEHTANGIVVHPDFLLEIDLIKDSEERYLLGSPIHGNQPRLWGLPVIATTAMASNEFLVGAFGSAAAIFDRQEAVIELSTEHADNFAKNMVSIRCEERIGMAVFQPEAFVTGSF
;
A
#
# COMPACT_ATOMS: atom_id res chain seq x y z
N MET A 1 -22.47 6.64 16.77
CA MET A 1 -21.55 5.56 16.34
C MET A 1 -20.62 5.29 17.50
N ASP A 2 -20.64 4.07 18.00
CA ASP A 2 -19.82 3.63 19.12
C ASP A 2 -18.33 3.76 18.73
N HIS A 3 -17.50 4.25 19.66
CA HIS A 3 -16.07 4.46 19.43
C HIS A 3 -15.32 3.12 19.28
N SER A 4 -15.87 2.03 19.83
CA SER A 4 -15.30 0.68 19.72
C SER A 4 -15.41 0.11 18.30
N SER A 5 -16.60 0.17 17.69
CA SER A 5 -16.85 -0.38 16.35
C SER A 5 -15.99 0.27 15.26
N GLY A 6 -15.69 1.57 15.40
CA GLY A 6 -14.83 2.28 14.45
C GLY A 6 -13.34 1.94 14.59
N ALA A 7 -12.88 1.61 15.81
CA ALA A 7 -11.49 1.21 16.05
C ALA A 7 -11.21 -0.19 15.48
N ASP A 8 -12.15 -1.12 15.64
CA ASP A 8 -12.02 -2.50 15.16
C ASP A 8 -12.00 -2.56 13.63
N GLN A 9 -12.89 -1.82 12.97
CA GLN A 9 -12.89 -1.71 11.51
C GLN A 9 -11.60 -1.11 10.97
N ARG A 10 -11.03 -0.10 11.65
CA ARG A 10 -9.75 0.48 11.25
C ARG A 10 -8.61 -0.53 11.38
N GLY A 11 -8.58 -1.31 12.46
CA GLY A 11 -7.60 -2.38 12.63
C GLY A 11 -7.70 -3.44 11.54
N LEU A 12 -8.93 -3.81 11.17
CA LEU A 12 -9.17 -4.74 10.06
C LEU A 12 -8.64 -4.16 8.74
N LYS A 13 -8.98 -2.91 8.40
CA LYS A 13 -8.53 -2.26 7.15
C LYS A 13 -7.01 -2.09 7.05
N VAL A 14 -6.31 -1.84 8.16
CA VAL A 14 -4.83 -1.82 8.17
C VAL A 14 -4.25 -3.21 7.90
N THR A 15 -4.88 -4.25 8.46
CA THR A 15 -4.44 -5.65 8.24
C THR A 15 -4.73 -6.08 6.81
N GLU A 16 -5.88 -5.68 6.26
CA GLU A 16 -6.26 -5.89 4.86
C GLU A 16 -5.23 -5.30 3.91
N GLU A 17 -4.88 -4.02 4.10
CA GLU A 17 -3.89 -3.32 3.27
C GLU A 17 -2.54 -4.05 3.28
N ALA A 18 -2.08 -4.50 4.45
CA ALA A 18 -0.86 -5.29 4.57
C ALA A 18 -0.94 -6.61 3.78
N GLN A 19 -2.07 -7.32 3.83
CA GLN A 19 -2.26 -8.56 3.08
C GLN A 19 -2.34 -8.33 1.57
N LEU A 20 -3.04 -7.28 1.13
CA LEU A 20 -3.14 -6.90 -0.28
C LEU A 20 -1.77 -6.50 -0.85
N LEU A 21 -0.94 -5.83 -0.05
CA LEU A 21 0.36 -5.36 -0.50
C LEU A 21 1.43 -6.45 -0.44
N SER A 22 1.61 -7.10 0.71
CA SER A 22 2.76 -7.98 1.00
C SER A 22 2.38 -9.41 1.44
N GLY A 23 1.11 -9.78 1.34
CA GLY A 23 0.65 -11.15 1.65
C GLY A 23 1.44 -12.21 0.88
N ASN A 24 1.87 -13.28 1.56
CA ASN A 24 2.79 -14.27 1.00
C ASN A 24 2.13 -15.43 0.24
N GLY A 25 0.79 -15.45 0.14
CA GLY A 25 0.03 -16.51 -0.55
C GLY A 25 0.09 -17.88 0.11
N THR A 26 0.59 -17.99 1.35
CA THR A 26 0.68 -19.26 2.09
C THR A 26 -0.34 -19.33 3.22
N GLY A 27 -0.91 -20.52 3.41
CA GLY A 27 -1.90 -20.77 4.46
C GLY A 27 -3.15 -19.90 4.27
N GLN A 28 -3.40 -19.01 5.23
CA GLN A 28 -4.55 -18.10 5.22
C GLN A 28 -4.22 -16.72 4.61
N ASN A 29 -2.97 -16.44 4.25
CA ASN A 29 -2.56 -15.15 3.72
C ASN A 29 -2.94 -15.00 2.25
N LEU A 30 -3.32 -13.79 1.85
CA LEU A 30 -3.50 -13.45 0.43
C LEU A 30 -2.16 -13.52 -0.29
N ASN A 31 -2.19 -13.74 -1.60
CA ASN A 31 -1.02 -13.53 -2.45
C ASN A 31 -1.01 -12.05 -2.87
N GLY A 32 -0.19 -11.24 -2.19
CA GLY A 32 -0.12 -9.79 -2.28
C GLY A 32 0.46 -9.28 -3.60
N LEU A 33 0.42 -7.97 -3.83
CA LEU A 33 0.96 -7.34 -5.03
C LEU A 33 2.48 -7.44 -5.11
N VAL A 34 3.20 -7.14 -4.01
CA VAL A 34 4.66 -7.07 -3.97
C VAL A 34 5.31 -8.43 -4.31
N PRO A 35 4.89 -9.57 -3.74
CA PRO A 35 5.49 -10.87 -4.09
C PRO A 35 5.24 -11.32 -5.53
N GLN A 36 4.24 -10.75 -6.20
CA GLN A 36 3.92 -11.04 -7.59
C GLN A 36 4.54 -10.02 -8.56
N ALA A 37 4.93 -8.83 -8.07
CA ALA A 37 5.45 -7.77 -8.90
C ALA A 37 6.83 -8.11 -9.49
N THR A 38 7.14 -7.52 -10.64
CA THR A 38 8.45 -7.65 -11.28
C THR A 38 9.50 -6.84 -10.52
N SER A 39 10.69 -7.39 -10.31
CA SER A 39 11.79 -6.66 -9.68
C SER A 39 12.24 -5.47 -10.54
N TYR A 40 12.50 -4.34 -9.89
CA TYR A 40 13.09 -3.17 -10.52
C TYR A 40 14.50 -3.47 -11.05
N ALA A 41 14.77 -3.06 -12.29
CA ALA A 41 16.04 -3.33 -12.97
C ALA A 41 16.65 -2.06 -13.63
N GLY A 42 16.08 -0.88 -13.39
CA GLY A 42 16.38 0.33 -14.14
C GLY A 42 17.47 1.25 -13.58
N GLY A 43 18.10 0.92 -12.45
CA GLY A 43 18.96 1.85 -11.71
C GLY A 43 20.17 2.37 -12.50
N ALA A 44 20.49 3.65 -12.33
CA ALA A 44 21.71 4.27 -12.84
C ALA A 44 22.50 4.98 -11.73
N THR A 45 23.82 5.13 -11.94
CA THR A 45 24.68 5.81 -10.97
C THR A 45 24.29 7.27 -10.79
N GLY A 46 24.05 7.69 -9.55
CA GLY A 46 23.67 9.05 -9.21
C GLY A 46 22.17 9.36 -9.35
N ASP A 47 21.34 8.36 -9.63
CA ASP A 47 19.87 8.54 -9.59
C ASP A 47 19.42 8.96 -8.19
N SER A 48 18.56 9.97 -8.12
CA SER A 48 17.81 10.26 -6.90
C SER A 48 16.67 9.26 -6.71
N PRO A 49 16.09 9.14 -5.50
CA PRO A 49 14.90 8.30 -5.30
C PRO A 49 13.73 8.66 -6.23
N ILE A 50 13.60 9.93 -6.63
CA ILE A 50 12.59 10.41 -7.60
C ILE A 50 12.87 9.90 -9.01
N ASP A 51 14.16 9.84 -9.40
CA ASP A 51 14.59 9.27 -10.68
C ASP A 51 14.34 7.77 -10.73
N THR A 52 14.60 7.06 -9.63
CA THR A 52 14.27 5.63 -9.47
C THR A 52 12.79 5.37 -9.74
N ILE A 53 11.87 6.18 -9.17
CA ILE A 53 10.44 6.09 -9.49
C ILE A 53 10.18 6.37 -10.98
N ARG A 54 10.82 7.38 -11.58
CA ARG A 54 10.62 7.70 -13.00
C ARG A 54 10.99 6.54 -13.90
N ARG A 55 12.07 5.83 -13.56
CA ARG A 55 12.55 4.65 -14.28
C ARG A 55 11.70 3.42 -14.01
N ALA A 56 11.18 3.23 -12.80
CA ALA A 56 10.20 2.19 -12.52
C ALA A 56 8.92 2.37 -13.37
N ILE A 57 8.41 3.60 -13.49
CA ILE A 57 7.29 3.92 -14.40
C ILE A 57 7.66 3.57 -15.85
N HIS A 58 8.89 3.86 -16.28
CA HIS A 58 9.37 3.47 -17.61
C HIS A 58 9.42 1.95 -17.78
N GLN A 59 9.84 1.20 -16.76
CA GLN A 59 9.86 -0.27 -16.79
C GLN A 59 8.45 -0.86 -16.94
N VAL A 60 7.45 -0.31 -16.23
CA VAL A 60 6.03 -0.67 -16.45
C VAL A 60 5.59 -0.33 -17.88
N ARG A 61 6.12 0.75 -18.45
CA ARG A 61 5.81 1.09 -19.85
C ARG A 61 6.42 0.11 -20.86
N LEU A 62 7.61 -0.42 -20.57
CA LEU A 62 8.26 -1.42 -21.41
C LEU A 62 7.53 -2.77 -21.43
N SER A 63 6.70 -3.06 -20.40
CA SER A 63 5.80 -4.21 -20.40
C SER A 63 4.45 -3.93 -21.08
N GLU A 64 4.33 -2.88 -21.89
CA GLU A 64 3.11 -2.47 -22.61
C GLU A 64 1.94 -2.06 -21.69
N HIS A 65 2.24 -1.71 -20.44
CA HIS A 65 1.27 -1.22 -19.47
C HIS A 65 1.45 0.29 -19.20
N THR A 66 0.44 0.89 -18.56
CA THR A 66 0.51 2.30 -18.14
C THR A 66 0.30 2.35 -16.64
N ALA A 67 1.35 2.70 -15.91
CA ALA A 67 1.26 2.89 -14.47
C ALA A 67 0.25 3.98 -14.14
N ASN A 68 -0.58 3.76 -13.12
CA ASN A 68 -1.61 4.69 -12.68
C ASN A 68 -1.53 5.03 -11.18
N GLY A 69 -0.54 4.47 -10.48
CA GLY A 69 -0.28 4.76 -9.08
C GLY A 69 1.13 4.40 -8.65
N ILE A 70 1.53 4.96 -7.51
CA ILE A 70 2.80 4.70 -6.84
C ILE A 70 2.45 4.42 -5.37
N VAL A 71 2.99 3.36 -4.78
CA VAL A 71 2.85 3.02 -3.37
C VAL A 71 4.22 3.02 -2.72
N VAL A 72 4.35 3.72 -1.60
CA VAL A 72 5.61 3.94 -0.87
C VAL A 72 5.35 4.00 0.63
N HIS A 73 6.40 3.87 1.42
CA HIS A 73 6.35 4.19 2.85
C HIS A 73 6.26 5.71 3.07
N PRO A 74 5.56 6.21 4.11
CA PRO A 74 5.47 7.64 4.43
C PRO A 74 6.82 8.35 4.60
N ASP A 75 7.86 7.63 5.04
CA ASP A 75 9.23 8.20 5.20
C ASP A 75 9.76 8.75 3.87
N PHE A 76 9.47 8.09 2.74
CA PHE A 76 9.91 8.55 1.43
C PHE A 76 9.31 9.92 1.08
N LEU A 77 8.03 10.14 1.39
CA LEU A 77 7.41 11.45 1.16
C LEU A 77 8.02 12.52 2.07
N LEU A 78 8.30 12.18 3.32
CA LEU A 78 9.00 13.09 4.23
C LEU A 78 10.38 13.48 3.68
N GLU A 79 11.18 12.51 3.25
CA GLU A 79 12.50 12.77 2.68
C GLU A 79 12.43 13.67 1.45
N ILE A 80 11.46 13.40 0.57
CA ILE A 80 11.19 14.18 -0.64
C ILE A 80 10.73 15.61 -0.33
N ASP A 81 9.83 15.78 0.62
CA ASP A 81 9.33 17.09 1.04
C ASP A 81 10.42 17.95 1.67
N LEU A 82 11.47 17.33 2.20
CA LEU A 82 12.61 18.02 2.81
C LEU A 82 13.73 18.36 1.81
N ILE A 83 13.63 17.95 0.54
CA ILE A 83 14.65 18.26 -0.46
C ILE A 83 14.60 19.75 -0.79
N LYS A 84 15.77 20.39 -0.67
CA LYS A 84 15.98 21.81 -0.98
C LYS A 84 16.96 22.00 -2.12
N ASP A 85 16.79 23.09 -2.87
CA ASP A 85 17.81 23.57 -3.79
C ASP A 85 18.98 24.26 -3.06
N SER A 86 20.00 24.66 -3.82
CA SER A 86 21.16 25.39 -3.30
C SER A 86 20.83 26.77 -2.73
N GLU A 87 19.60 27.26 -2.92
CA GLU A 87 19.09 28.54 -2.42
C GLU A 87 18.12 28.33 -1.23
N GLU A 88 18.15 27.13 -0.61
CA GLU A 88 17.34 26.69 0.53
C GLU A 88 15.82 26.63 0.30
N ARG A 89 15.38 26.58 -0.96
CA ARG A 89 13.96 26.48 -1.30
C ARG A 89 13.54 25.03 -1.48
N TYR A 90 12.34 24.68 -1.04
CA TYR A 90 11.75 23.36 -1.25
C TYR A 90 11.50 23.08 -2.73
N LEU A 91 11.94 21.92 -3.23
CA LEU A 91 11.87 21.59 -4.66
C LEU A 91 10.45 21.24 -5.14
N LEU A 92 9.64 20.58 -4.32
CA LEU A 92 8.42 19.91 -4.78
C LEU A 92 7.11 20.53 -4.30
N GLY A 93 7.17 21.53 -3.42
CA GLY A 93 5.96 22.19 -2.95
C GLY A 93 6.19 23.26 -1.90
N SER A 94 5.16 24.11 -1.73
CA SER A 94 5.09 25.04 -0.61
C SER A 94 4.57 24.30 0.62
N PRO A 95 5.24 24.38 1.78
CA PRO A 95 4.79 23.72 3.01
C PRO A 95 3.44 24.25 3.55
N ILE A 96 2.92 25.34 2.97
CA ILE A 96 1.68 26.00 3.39
C ILE A 96 0.46 25.41 2.66
N HIS A 97 0.63 24.86 1.46
CA HIS A 97 -0.47 24.36 0.62
C HIS A 97 -0.37 22.84 0.48
N GLY A 98 -1.15 22.11 1.29
CA GLY A 98 -1.23 20.66 1.21
C GLY A 98 -1.97 20.20 -0.04
N ASN A 99 -1.23 19.66 -1.01
CA ASN A 99 -1.79 18.94 -2.15
C ASN A 99 -1.67 17.43 -1.92
N GLN A 100 -2.54 16.64 -2.55
CA GLN A 100 -2.32 15.21 -2.65
C GLN A 100 -0.97 14.95 -3.35
N PRO A 101 -0.09 14.13 -2.78
CA PRO A 101 1.24 13.92 -3.34
C PRO A 101 1.12 13.26 -4.71
N ARG A 102 1.76 13.87 -5.70
CA ARG A 102 1.83 13.38 -7.08
C ARG A 102 3.26 13.42 -7.55
N LEU A 103 3.70 12.35 -8.19
CA LEU A 103 5.01 12.28 -8.84
C LEU A 103 4.79 11.86 -10.29
N TRP A 104 5.38 12.62 -11.22
CA TRP A 104 5.28 12.34 -12.66
C TRP A 104 3.84 12.24 -13.19
N GLY A 105 2.91 12.98 -12.58
CA GLY A 105 1.48 12.96 -12.91
C GLY A 105 0.67 11.82 -12.28
N LEU A 106 1.33 10.86 -11.63
CA LEU A 106 0.68 9.74 -10.94
C LEU A 106 0.40 10.08 -9.46
N PRO A 107 -0.72 9.61 -8.89
CA PRO A 107 -0.98 9.70 -7.46
C PRO A 107 0.02 8.84 -6.68
N VAL A 108 0.51 9.37 -5.56
CA VAL A 108 1.34 8.64 -4.61
C VAL A 108 0.50 8.28 -3.38
N ILE A 109 0.46 6.99 -3.06
CA ILE A 109 -0.20 6.44 -1.89
C ILE A 109 0.87 6.08 -0.87
N ALA A 110 0.87 6.78 0.26
CA ALA A 110 1.78 6.50 1.37
C ALA A 110 1.09 5.61 2.40
N THR A 111 1.67 4.45 2.67
CA THR A 111 1.17 3.51 3.68
C THR A 111 2.31 2.89 4.47
N THR A 112 2.10 2.72 5.78
CA THR A 112 3.02 2.01 6.67
C THR A 112 3.05 0.50 6.41
N ALA A 113 2.13 -0.02 5.59
CA ALA A 113 2.15 -1.41 5.14
C ALA A 113 3.29 -1.70 4.14
N MET A 114 3.79 -0.68 3.45
CA MET A 114 4.96 -0.81 2.58
C MET A 114 6.23 -0.79 3.43
N ALA A 115 7.20 -1.65 3.14
CA ALA A 115 8.46 -1.61 3.88
C ALA A 115 9.20 -0.28 3.63
N SER A 116 9.92 0.19 4.65
CA SER A 116 10.74 1.40 4.51
C SER A 116 11.83 1.18 3.44
N ASN A 117 12.15 2.24 2.70
CA ASN A 117 13.03 2.21 1.53
C ASN A 117 12.57 1.32 0.35
N GLU A 118 11.32 0.85 0.33
CA GLU A 118 10.75 0.11 -0.79
C GLU A 118 9.62 0.89 -1.49
N PHE A 119 9.39 0.56 -2.76
CA PHE A 119 8.33 1.14 -3.58
C PHE A 119 7.65 0.10 -4.45
N LEU A 120 6.40 0.38 -4.83
CA LEU A 120 5.64 -0.36 -5.81
C LEU A 120 5.01 0.62 -6.80
N VAL A 121 5.26 0.42 -8.08
CA VAL A 121 4.68 1.20 -9.19
C VAL A 121 3.92 0.25 -10.10
N GLY A 122 2.70 0.61 -10.50
CA GLY A 122 1.98 -0.26 -11.42
C GLY A 122 0.63 0.24 -11.90
N ALA A 123 -0.03 -0.63 -12.66
CA ALA A 123 -1.35 -0.40 -13.24
C ALA A 123 -2.47 -1.04 -12.38
N PHE A 124 -2.67 -0.51 -11.18
CA PHE A 124 -3.63 -1.04 -10.18
C PHE A 124 -5.06 -1.17 -10.68
N GLY A 125 -5.48 -0.32 -11.63
CA GLY A 125 -6.86 -0.26 -12.11
C GLY A 125 -7.22 -1.29 -13.18
N SER A 126 -6.23 -1.96 -13.79
CA SER A 126 -6.46 -2.92 -14.86
C SER A 126 -5.75 -4.25 -14.67
N ALA A 127 -4.64 -4.28 -13.92
CA ALA A 127 -3.80 -5.46 -13.79
C ALA A 127 -4.09 -6.31 -12.54
N ALA A 128 -4.89 -5.80 -11.60
CA ALA A 128 -5.32 -6.54 -10.42
C ALA A 128 -6.77 -6.20 -10.05
N ALA A 129 -7.45 -7.12 -9.37
CA ALA A 129 -8.78 -6.91 -8.82
C ALA A 129 -8.94 -7.60 -7.46
N ILE A 130 -9.71 -6.94 -6.59
CA ILE A 130 -10.16 -7.49 -5.31
C ILE A 130 -11.59 -7.98 -5.47
N PHE A 131 -11.87 -9.15 -4.93
CA PHE A 131 -13.17 -9.80 -4.96
C PHE A 131 -13.66 -9.97 -3.52
N ASP A 132 -14.70 -9.23 -3.18
CA ASP A 132 -15.35 -9.35 -1.88
C ASP A 132 -16.35 -10.51 -1.88
N ARG A 133 -16.16 -11.45 -0.97
CA ARG A 133 -17.12 -12.53 -0.70
C ARG A 133 -18.02 -12.21 0.49
N GLN A 134 -17.47 -11.52 1.49
CA GLN A 134 -18.17 -11.08 2.69
C GLN A 134 -17.58 -9.74 3.12
N GLU A 135 -18.43 -8.71 3.17
CA GLU A 135 -18.08 -7.40 3.72
C GLU A 135 -17.67 -7.52 5.20
N ALA A 136 -17.03 -6.48 5.74
CA ALA A 136 -16.62 -6.45 7.13
C ALA A 136 -17.84 -6.55 8.08
N VAL A 137 -17.88 -7.61 8.89
CA VAL A 137 -18.93 -7.85 9.89
C VAL A 137 -18.32 -7.81 11.28
N ILE A 138 -19.04 -7.22 12.25
CA ILE A 138 -18.69 -7.24 13.67
C ILE A 138 -19.68 -8.12 14.40
N GLU A 139 -19.17 -9.08 15.17
CA GLU A 139 -19.95 -9.98 16.00
C GLU A 139 -19.48 -9.93 17.46
N LEU A 140 -20.43 -10.07 18.39
CA LEU A 140 -20.16 -10.09 19.82
C LEU A 140 -20.56 -11.44 20.41
N SER A 141 -19.74 -11.98 21.30
CA SER A 141 -20.01 -13.22 22.02
C SER A 141 -19.70 -13.10 23.52
N THR A 142 -20.73 -13.33 24.33
CA THR A 142 -20.64 -13.46 25.79
C THR A 142 -20.28 -14.89 26.23
N GLU A 143 -20.37 -15.86 25.33
CA GLU A 143 -20.24 -17.29 25.62
C GLU A 143 -18.93 -17.90 25.12
N HIS A 144 -18.07 -17.10 24.48
CA HIS A 144 -16.78 -17.58 23.99
C HIS A 144 -15.84 -17.96 25.17
N ALA A 145 -15.36 -19.21 25.20
CA ALA A 145 -14.45 -19.73 26.22
C ALA A 145 -14.95 -19.50 27.67
N ASP A 146 -14.16 -18.86 28.54
CA ASP A 146 -14.51 -18.59 29.93
C ASP A 146 -15.06 -17.16 30.16
N ASN A 147 -15.47 -16.48 29.09
CA ASN A 147 -15.99 -15.12 29.12
C ASN A 147 -17.16 -14.96 30.10
N PHE A 148 -18.11 -15.91 30.08
CA PHE A 148 -19.26 -15.86 30.97
C PHE A 148 -18.86 -15.89 32.46
N ALA A 149 -17.90 -16.75 32.83
CA ALA A 149 -17.42 -16.85 34.21
C ALA A 149 -16.62 -15.61 34.65
N LYS A 150 -15.97 -14.93 33.70
CA LYS A 150 -15.14 -13.74 33.95
C LYS A 150 -15.86 -12.41 33.72
N ASN A 151 -17.15 -12.42 33.39
CA ASN A 151 -17.91 -11.23 32.97
C ASN A 151 -17.25 -10.47 31.81
N MET A 152 -16.70 -11.19 30.83
CA MET A 152 -16.07 -10.61 29.63
C MET A 152 -16.98 -10.78 28.40
N VAL A 153 -16.74 -9.95 27.39
CA VAL A 153 -17.35 -10.07 26.06
C VAL A 153 -16.22 -10.08 25.03
N SER A 154 -16.26 -11.04 24.11
CA SER A 154 -15.36 -11.05 22.97
C SER A 154 -16.04 -10.40 21.77
N ILE A 155 -15.31 -9.52 21.10
CA ILE A 155 -15.72 -8.88 19.86
C ILE A 155 -14.82 -9.44 18.75
N ARG A 156 -15.43 -9.81 17.62
CA ARG A 156 -14.73 -10.25 16.42
C ARG A 156 -15.15 -9.39 15.25
N CYS A 157 -14.19 -8.85 14.51
CA CYS A 157 -14.41 -8.23 13.22
C CYS A 157 -13.78 -9.11 12.14
N GLU A 158 -14.55 -9.51 11.13
CA GLU A 158 -14.08 -10.37 10.03
C GLU A 158 -14.55 -9.87 8.67
N GLU A 159 -13.73 -10.08 7.64
CA GLU A 159 -14.10 -9.92 6.24
C GLU A 159 -13.54 -11.11 5.44
N ARG A 160 -14.09 -11.34 4.25
CA ARG A 160 -13.59 -12.38 3.35
C ARG A 160 -13.43 -11.83 1.96
N ILE A 161 -12.18 -11.70 1.55
CA ILE A 161 -11.80 -11.17 0.25
C ILE A 161 -10.86 -12.15 -0.46
N GLY A 162 -10.78 -12.02 -1.78
CA GLY A 162 -9.75 -12.65 -2.60
C GLY A 162 -9.13 -11.62 -3.53
N MET A 163 -7.85 -11.77 -3.86
CA MET A 163 -7.17 -10.89 -4.82
C MET A 163 -6.68 -11.71 -6.01
N ALA A 164 -6.86 -11.17 -7.21
CA ALA A 164 -6.27 -11.71 -8.43
C ALA A 164 -5.36 -10.65 -9.08
N VAL A 165 -4.16 -11.06 -9.45
CA VAL A 165 -3.25 -10.28 -10.29
C VAL A 165 -3.24 -10.93 -11.67
N PHE A 166 -3.79 -10.22 -12.65
CA PHE A 166 -3.93 -10.73 -14.01
C PHE A 166 -2.65 -10.56 -14.83
N GLN A 167 -1.89 -9.50 -14.56
CA GLN A 167 -0.69 -9.10 -15.29
C GLN A 167 0.40 -8.68 -14.30
N PRO A 168 1.16 -9.63 -13.74
CA PRO A 168 2.22 -9.35 -12.78
C PRO A 168 3.30 -8.37 -13.31
N GLU A 169 3.57 -8.40 -14.61
CA GLU A 169 4.49 -7.52 -15.33
C GLU A 169 4.05 -6.05 -15.39
N ALA A 170 2.78 -5.76 -15.07
CA ALA A 170 2.26 -4.41 -14.95
C ALA A 170 2.60 -3.76 -13.59
N PHE A 171 3.27 -4.49 -12.70
CA PHE A 171 3.74 -4.03 -11.40
C PHE A 171 5.26 -4.17 -11.32
N VAL A 172 5.91 -3.13 -10.82
CA VAL A 172 7.35 -3.09 -10.58
C VAL A 172 7.61 -2.72 -9.12
N THR A 173 8.39 -3.53 -8.42
CA THR A 173 8.76 -3.33 -7.01
C THR A 173 10.26 -3.32 -6.84
N GLY A 174 10.77 -2.55 -5.88
CA GLY A 174 12.19 -2.48 -5.58
C GLY A 174 12.50 -1.59 -4.40
N SER A 175 13.78 -1.48 -4.08
CA SER A 175 14.31 -0.53 -3.10
C SER A 175 14.89 0.69 -3.79
N PHE A 176 14.93 1.83 -3.08
CA PHE A 176 15.69 3.00 -3.51
C PHE A 176 17.19 2.81 -3.35
#